data_AF-A0A455UCW4-F1
#
_entry.id   AF-A0A455UCW4-F1
#
_cell.length_a   1.000
_cell.length_b   1.000
_cell.length_c   1.000
_cell.angle_alpha   90.00
_cell.angle_beta   90.00
_cell.angle_gamma   90.00
#
_symmetry.space_group_name_H-M   'P 1'
#
loop_
_entity.id
_entity.type
_entity.pdbx_description
1 polymer ?
#
loop_
_entity_poly.entity_id
_entity_poly.type
_entity_poly.pdbx_seq_one_letter_code
_entity_poly.pdbx_strand_id
1 'polypeptide(L)'
;MVDTAVILLGVVMFTVIVISLTAIILAARSKLVSSGDVTIEVNNDPEHTLKTQAGGKLLNTLAANGIFLSSACGGGGSCAQCKCRVEEGGGSILPTEESHFTMREKKRVGASLVRYL
;
A
#
# COMPACT_ATOMS: atom_id res chain seq x y z
N MET A 1 52.77 1.26 22.72
CA MET A 1 51.88 0.13 22.37
C MET A 1 50.47 0.65 22.51
N VAL A 2 49.66 0.60 21.45
CA VAL A 2 48.28 1.10 21.52
C VAL A 2 47.45 0.05 22.27
N ASP A 3 46.73 0.47 23.31
CA ASP A 3 45.91 -0.41 24.12
C ASP A 3 44.75 -0.95 23.27
N THR A 4 44.89 -2.18 22.78
CA THR A 4 43.89 -2.88 21.97
C THR A 4 42.52 -2.93 22.65
N ALA A 5 42.50 -2.95 23.99
CA ALA A 5 41.31 -2.81 24.81
C ALA A 5 40.57 -1.49 24.57
N VAL A 6 41.27 -0.36 24.47
CA VAL A 6 40.67 0.97 24.23
C VAL A 6 40.07 1.05 22.83
N ILE A 7 40.76 0.48 21.83
CA ILE A 7 40.25 0.42 20.45
C ILE A 7 38.96 -0.42 20.40
N LEU A 8 38.97 -1.62 21.00
CA LEU A 8 37.80 -2.50 21.03
C LEU A 8 36.62 -1.84 21.75
N LEU A 9 36.86 -1.22 22.90
CA LEU A 9 35.81 -0.57 23.69
C LEU A 9 35.21 0.64 22.94
N GLY A 10 36.04 1.42 22.25
CA GLY A 10 35.58 2.54 21.41
C GLY A 10 34.74 2.09 20.22
N VAL A 11 35.18 1.06 19.49
CA VAL A 11 34.44 0.50 18.34
C VAL A 11 33.11 -0.10 18.79
N VAL A 12 33.09 -0.83 19.90
CA VAL A 12 31.85 -1.41 20.46
C VAL A 12 30.88 -0.32 20.90
N MET A 13 31.33 0.70 21.62
CA MET A 13 30.46 1.80 22.05
C MET A 13 29.83 2.52 20.84
N PHE A 14 30.64 2.82 19.82
CA PHE A 14 30.15 3.51 18.62
C PHE A 14 29.14 2.66 17.84
N THR A 15 29.42 1.36 17.65
CA THR A 15 28.51 0.45 16.95
C THR A 15 27.18 0.27 17.67
N VAL A 16 27.18 0.18 19.01
CA VAL A 16 25.96 0.12 19.81
C VAL A 16 25.11 1.38 19.64
N ILE A 17 25.72 2.56 19.65
CA ILE A 17 25.00 3.82 19.43
C ILE A 17 24.35 3.84 18.04
N VAL A 18 25.07 3.45 16.99
CA VAL A 18 24.52 3.42 15.62
C VAL A 18 23.38 2.40 15.48
N ILE A 19 23.52 1.20 16.07
CA ILE A 19 22.48 0.17 16.03
C ILE A 19 21.24 0.63 16.81
N SER A 20 21.41 1.20 17.99
CA SER A 20 20.29 1.71 18.79
C SER A 20 19.53 2.81 18.05
N LEU A 21 20.24 3.75 17.39
CA LEU A 21 19.62 4.82 16.62
C LEU A 21 18.83 4.26 15.43
N THR A 22 19.41 3.32 14.67
CA THR A 22 18.74 2.73 13.51
C THR A 22 17.53 1.88 13.92
N ALA A 23 17.60 1.15 15.03
CA ALA A 23 16.48 0.40 15.57
C ALA A 23 15.29 1.30 15.94
N ILE A 24 15.55 2.44 16.59
CA ILE A 24 14.51 3.43 16.93
C ILE A 24 13.85 3.99 15.67
N ILE A 25 14.65 4.36 14.66
CA ILE A 25 14.13 4.91 13.40
C ILE A 25 13.26 3.87 12.67
N LEU A 26 13.69 2.61 12.62
CA LEU A 26 12.94 1.55 11.94
C LEU A 26 11.62 1.26 12.68
N ALA A 27 11.64 1.20 14.01
CA ALA A 27 10.44 1.03 14.83
C ALA A 27 9.44 2.19 14.68
N ALA A 28 9.94 3.42 14.55
CA ALA A 28 9.10 4.58 14.27
C ALA A 28 8.45 4.47 12.87
N ARG A 29 9.23 4.10 11.84
CA ARG A 29 8.69 3.89 10.49
C ARG A 29 7.67 2.76 10.42
N SER A 30 7.90 1.64 11.09
CA SER A 30 6.98 0.50 11.07
C SER A 30 5.63 0.81 11.71
N LYS A 31 5.58 1.77 12.65
CA LYS A 31 4.33 2.24 13.24
C LYS A 31 3.64 3.34 12.43
N LEU A 32 4.39 4.20 11.73
CA LEU A 32 3.82 5.28 10.91
C LEU A 32 3.36 4.80 9.53
N VAL A 33 3.97 3.74 8.98
CA VAL A 33 3.48 3.10 7.76
C VAL A 33 2.38 2.13 8.15
N SER A 34 1.14 2.65 8.13
CA SER A 34 -0.08 1.90 8.43
C SER A 34 -0.16 0.64 7.55
N SER A 35 0.28 -0.48 8.12
CA SER A 35 0.10 -1.83 7.59
C SER A 35 -1.02 -2.54 8.37
N GLY A 36 -1.95 -1.78 8.94
CA GLY A 36 -3.08 -2.32 9.68
C GLY A 36 -3.97 -3.17 8.77
N ASP A 37 -4.70 -4.11 9.36
CA ASP A 37 -5.70 -4.90 8.65
C ASP A 37 -6.83 -3.98 8.17
N VAL A 38 -7.05 -3.95 6.86
CA VAL A 38 -8.14 -3.23 6.21
C VAL A 38 -9.22 -4.24 5.86
N THR A 39 -10.44 -3.94 6.30
CA THR A 39 -11.65 -4.64 5.88
C THR A 39 -12.15 -4.04 4.57
N ILE A 40 -12.22 -4.87 3.53
CA ILE A 40 -12.79 -4.51 2.24
C ILE A 40 -14.13 -5.23 2.12
N GLU A 41 -15.19 -4.45 1.98
CA GLU A 41 -16.54 -4.95 1.70
C GLU A 41 -16.78 -4.88 0.18
N VAL A 42 -17.22 -5.99 -0.41
CA VAL A 42 -17.53 -6.07 -1.84
C VAL A 42 -19.06 -6.12 -1.98
N ASN A 43 -19.64 -5.21 -2.77
CA ASN A 43 -21.08 -5.17 -3.08
C ASN A 43 -22.04 -5.11 -1.87
N ASN A 44 -21.58 -4.69 -0.68
CA ASN A 44 -22.35 -4.74 0.58
C ASN A 44 -22.76 -6.16 1.01
N ASP A 45 -22.07 -7.20 0.51
CA ASP A 45 -22.29 -8.58 0.95
C ASP A 45 -21.40 -8.90 2.16
N PRO A 46 -21.97 -9.11 3.36
CA PRO A 46 -21.19 -9.37 4.59
C PRO A 46 -20.50 -10.75 4.59
N GLU A 47 -20.89 -11.66 3.70
CA GLU A 47 -20.26 -12.98 3.54
C GLU A 47 -18.94 -12.92 2.75
N HIS A 48 -18.68 -11.83 2.03
CA HIS A 48 -17.47 -11.63 1.23
C HIS A 48 -16.58 -10.50 1.77
N THR A 49 -16.70 -10.16 3.07
CA THR A 49 -15.81 -9.20 3.72
C THR A 49 -14.39 -9.75 3.83
N LEU A 50 -13.43 -9.10 3.17
CA LEU A 50 -12.03 -9.51 3.12
C LEU A 50 -11.21 -8.70 4.11
N LYS A 51 -10.44 -9.38 4.98
CA LYS A 51 -9.41 -8.75 5.81
C LYS A 51 -8.07 -8.88 5.12
N THR A 52 -7.46 -7.74 4.78
CA THR A 52 -6.20 -7.73 4.04
C THR A 52 -5.25 -6.69 4.62
N GLN A 53 -3.95 -6.97 4.58
CA GLN A 53 -2.94 -6.06 5.07
C GLN A 53 -2.87 -4.81 4.16
N ALA A 54 -2.89 -3.61 4.76
CA ALA A 54 -2.70 -2.36 4.03
C ALA A 54 -1.34 -2.33 3.29
N GLY A 55 -1.34 -1.81 2.05
CA GLY A 55 -0.14 -1.65 1.22
C GLY A 55 -0.07 -2.56 -0.02
N GLY A 56 -0.94 -3.56 -0.12
CA GLY A 56 -1.10 -4.40 -1.31
C GLY A 56 -1.96 -3.76 -2.41
N LYS A 57 -1.85 -4.28 -3.64
CA LYS A 57 -2.75 -3.89 -4.73
C LYS A 57 -4.12 -4.55 -4.55
N LEU A 58 -5.20 -3.79 -4.68
CA LEU A 58 -6.59 -4.28 -4.62
C LEU A 58 -6.84 -5.46 -5.58
N LEU A 59 -6.22 -5.44 -6.77
CA LEU A 59 -6.38 -6.53 -7.75
C LEU A 59 -5.87 -7.88 -7.23
N ASN A 60 -4.74 -7.88 -6.52
CA ASN A 60 -4.15 -9.12 -6.02
C ASN A 60 -4.95 -9.66 -4.83
N THR A 61 -5.47 -8.79 -3.97
CA THR A 61 -6.30 -9.21 -2.84
C THR A 61 -7.65 -9.74 -3.30
N LEU A 62 -8.29 -9.14 -4.30
CA LEU A 62 -9.53 -9.67 -4.88
C LEU A 62 -9.30 -11.00 -5.61
N ALA A 63 -8.23 -11.11 -6.41
CA ALA A 63 -7.89 -12.35 -7.13
C ALA A 63 -7.58 -13.52 -6.18
N ALA A 64 -6.91 -13.26 -5.05
CA ALA A 64 -6.64 -14.27 -4.03
C ALA A 64 -7.92 -14.82 -3.38
N ASN A 65 -9.00 -14.04 -3.38
CA ASN A 65 -10.29 -14.43 -2.82
C ASN A 65 -11.28 -14.90 -3.91
N GLY A 66 -10.77 -15.24 -5.10
CA GLY A 66 -11.58 -15.80 -6.19
C GLY A 66 -12.36 -14.78 -7.02
N ILE A 67 -12.18 -13.48 -6.77
CA ILE A 67 -12.81 -12.40 -7.55
C ILE A 67 -11.79 -11.90 -8.59
N PHE A 68 -11.94 -12.37 -9.82
CA PHE A 68 -11.04 -12.01 -10.91
C PHE A 68 -11.55 -10.81 -11.69
N LEU A 69 -10.79 -9.71 -11.65
CA LEU A 69 -10.98 -8.60 -12.58
C LEU A 69 -10.09 -8.80 -13.80
N SER A 70 -10.65 -8.56 -14.98
CA SER A 70 -9.90 -8.51 -16.23
C SER A 70 -8.83 -7.43 -16.16
N SER A 71 -7.55 -7.83 -16.12
CA SER A 71 -6.42 -6.90 -16.10
C SER A 71 -5.26 -7.40 -16.94
N ALA A 72 -4.83 -6.57 -17.88
CA ALA A 72 -3.65 -6.81 -18.71
C ALA A 72 -2.37 -6.20 -18.11
N CYS A 73 -2.51 -5.29 -17.14
CA CYS A 73 -1.42 -4.45 -16.62
C CYS A 73 -1.02 -4.78 -15.17
N GLY A 74 -1.57 -5.84 -14.56
CA GLY A 74 -1.18 -6.30 -13.22
C GLY A 74 -1.34 -5.25 -12.11
N GLY A 75 -2.35 -4.38 -12.24
CA GLY A 75 -2.61 -3.29 -11.29
C GLY A 75 -1.64 -2.10 -11.41
N GLY A 76 -1.20 -1.77 -12.63
CA GLY A 76 -0.45 -0.54 -12.93
C GLY A 76 -1.31 0.62 -13.46
N GLY A 77 -2.65 0.45 -13.54
CA GLY A 77 -3.59 1.50 -13.96
C GLY A 77 -3.55 1.89 -15.45
N SER A 78 -2.61 1.37 -16.24
CA SER A 78 -2.42 1.78 -17.64
C SER A 78 -3.39 1.17 -18.65
N CYS A 79 -3.98 0.00 -18.33
CA CYS A 79 -4.79 -0.78 -19.26
C CYS A 79 -6.30 -0.50 -19.20
N ALA A 80 -6.79 0.18 -18.15
CA ALA A 80 -8.21 0.55 -17.95
C ALA A 80 -9.25 -0.60 -18.03
N GLN A 81 -8.81 -1.87 -17.91
CA GLN A 81 -9.69 -3.05 -17.98
C GLN A 81 -10.27 -3.43 -16.62
N CYS A 82 -9.53 -3.19 -15.53
CA CYS A 82 -9.96 -3.52 -14.17
C CYS A 82 -10.90 -2.43 -13.65
N LYS A 83 -12.20 -2.56 -13.89
CA LYS A 83 -13.22 -1.61 -13.45
C LYS A 83 -13.77 -2.02 -12.09
N CYS A 84 -13.71 -1.11 -11.12
CA CYS A 84 -14.42 -1.24 -9.85
C CYS A 84 -14.86 0.14 -9.37
N ARG A 85 -15.93 0.16 -8.58
CA ARG A 85 -16.41 1.36 -7.90
C ARG A 85 -15.95 1.32 -6.45
N VAL A 86 -15.31 2.40 -6.00
CA VAL A 86 -14.90 2.58 -4.61
C VAL A 86 -15.81 3.65 -4.03
N GLU A 87 -16.58 3.32 -2.99
CA GLU A 87 -17.45 4.29 -2.31
C GLU A 87 -16.63 5.17 -1.35
N GLU A 88 -15.69 4.56 -0.61
CA GLU A 88 -14.84 5.24 0.37
C GLU A 88 -13.43 4.64 0.42
N GLY A 89 -12.44 5.46 0.78
CA GLY A 89 -11.08 4.98 1.09
C GLY A 89 -10.14 4.74 -0.09
N GLY A 90 -10.56 4.98 -1.33
CA GLY A 90 -9.61 5.06 -2.43
C GLY A 90 -8.81 6.37 -2.35
N GLY A 91 -7.56 6.37 -2.81
CA GLY A 91 -6.69 7.56 -2.80
C GLY A 91 -7.01 8.59 -3.89
N SER A 92 -6.08 9.48 -4.23
CA SER A 92 -6.26 10.37 -5.38
C SER A 92 -6.13 9.62 -6.71
N ILE A 93 -6.74 10.16 -7.77
CA ILE A 93 -6.54 9.65 -9.15
C ILE A 93 -5.05 9.67 -9.52
N LEU A 94 -4.54 8.55 -10.06
CA LEU A 94 -3.16 8.50 -10.54
C LEU A 94 -3.05 9.15 -11.93
N PRO A 95 -1.91 9.81 -12.26
CA PRO A 95 -1.71 10.44 -13.57
C PRO A 95 -1.73 9.42 -14.72
N THR A 96 -1.40 8.15 -14.44
CA THR A 96 -1.49 7.05 -15.40
C THR A 96 -2.92 6.66 -15.76
N GLU A 97 -3.87 6.91 -14.87
CA GLU A 97 -5.29 6.61 -15.09
C GLU A 97 -6.03 7.82 -15.67
N GLU A 98 -5.49 9.03 -15.49
CA GLU A 98 -6.14 10.30 -15.81
C GLU A 98 -6.64 10.41 -17.25
N SER A 99 -5.89 9.86 -18.21
CA SER A 99 -6.25 9.86 -19.64
C SER A 99 -7.46 8.98 -19.96
N HIS A 100 -7.80 8.03 -19.09
CA HIS A 100 -8.92 7.12 -19.25
C HIS A 100 -10.22 7.63 -18.60
N PHE A 101 -10.16 8.74 -17.84
CA PHE A 101 -11.33 9.36 -17.22
C PHE A 101 -11.83 10.58 -17.99
N THR A 102 -13.14 10.70 -18.13
CA THR A 102 -13.77 11.93 -18.62
C THR A 102 -13.85 13.01 -17.54
N MET A 103 -13.90 14.28 -17.93
CA MET A 103 -13.97 15.43 -16.98
C MET A 103 -15.17 15.36 -16.01
N ARG A 104 -16.27 14.72 -16.42
CA ARG A 104 -17.46 14.54 -15.56
C ARG A 104 -17.24 13.47 -14.49
N GLU A 105 -16.42 12.46 -14.79
CA GLU A 105 -16.10 11.36 -13.88
C GLU A 105 -15.05 11.78 -12.85
N LYS A 106 -14.05 12.57 -13.24
CA LYS A 106 -13.05 13.16 -12.32
C LYS A 106 -13.70 13.97 -11.18
N LYS A 107 -14.90 14.53 -11.40
CA LYS A 107 -15.65 15.30 -10.41
C LYS A 107 -16.53 14.45 -9.49
N ARG A 108 -16.92 13.25 -9.93
CA ARG A 108 -17.80 12.33 -9.17
C ARG A 108 -17.04 11.27 -8.39
N VAL A 109 -15.91 10.83 -8.93
CA VAL A 109 -15.14 9.73 -8.38
C VAL A 109 -14.12 10.30 -7.41
N GLY A 110 -14.44 10.28 -6.12
CA GLY A 110 -13.41 10.24 -5.09
C GLY A 110 -12.71 8.90 -5.24
N ALA A 111 -11.55 8.92 -5.90
CA ALA A 111 -10.59 7.82 -6.01
C ALA A 111 -10.74 6.74 -7.10
N SER A 112 -9.60 6.47 -7.73
CA SER A 112 -9.30 5.44 -8.74
C SER A 112 -10.33 4.30 -8.87
N LEU A 113 -11.17 4.35 -9.90
CA LEU A 113 -11.29 3.38 -11.01
C LEU A 113 -12.56 3.66 -11.86
N VAL A 114 -12.46 3.48 -13.18
CA VAL A 114 -13.37 4.01 -14.21
C VAL A 114 -14.59 3.10 -14.44
N ARG A 115 -15.76 3.62 -14.03
CA ARG A 115 -17.09 3.55 -14.69
C ARG A 115 -17.96 2.28 -14.59
N TYR A 116 -19.08 2.50 -13.89
CA TYR A 116 -20.47 2.08 -14.10
C TYR A 116 -20.73 0.74 -14.83
N LEU A 117 -21.12 -0.26 -14.04
CA LEU A 117 -22.50 -0.77 -14.03
C LEU A 117 -23.04 -0.59 -12.61
#